data_AF-G7VHX1-F1
#
_entry.id   AF-G7VHX1-F1
#
_cell.length_a   1.000
_cell.length_b   1.000
_cell.length_c   1.000
_cell.angle_alpha   90.00
_cell.angle_beta   90.00
_cell.angle_gamma   90.00
#
_symmetry.space_group_name_H-M   'P 1'
#
loop_
_entity.id
_entity.type
_entity.pdbx_description
1 polymer ?
#
loop_
_entity_poly.entity_id
_entity_poly.type
_entity_poly.pdbx_seq_one_letter_code
_entity_poly.pdbx_strand_id
1 'polypeptide(L)'
;MVEVLVWWVIFTAVLWVLLSLLAGRAVNPLGVFLGVVLAPVAFLVAASVVGFLALALGVFIVPLLLLAPLLALLAGFLTALFVVSALAGVDVARAFIALLLATVLLLVLSGLLWRSPLPPKLPIHF
;
A
#
# COMPACT_ATOMS: atom_id res chain seq x y z
N MET A 1 -8.32 17.90 -2.89
CA MET A 1 -7.13 17.50 -3.68
C MET A 1 -5.84 17.57 -2.85
N VAL A 2 -5.53 18.71 -2.21
CA VAL A 2 -4.33 18.86 -1.36
C VAL A 2 -4.27 17.83 -0.23
N GLU A 3 -5.40 17.53 0.40
CA GLU A 3 -5.49 16.54 1.49
C GLU A 3 -5.02 15.14 1.08
N VAL A 4 -5.40 14.65 -0.12
CA VAL A 4 -4.97 13.34 -0.63
C VAL A 4 -3.46 13.30 -0.85
N LEU A 5 -2.90 14.39 -1.40
CA LEU A 5 -1.45 14.55 -1.58
C LEU A 5 -0.71 14.54 -0.24
N VAL A 6 -1.23 15.26 0.76
CA VAL A 6 -0.66 15.28 2.11
C VAL A 6 -0.67 13.88 2.72
N TRP A 7 -1.80 13.18 2.69
CA TRP A 7 -1.90 11.81 3.19
C TRP A 7 -0.97 10.84 2.48
N TRP A 8 -0.81 11.01 1.16
CA TRP A 8 0.08 10.18 0.38
C TRP A 8 1.56 10.41 0.72
N VAL A 9 1.96 11.66 0.95
CA VAL A 9 3.31 12.01 1.43
C VAL A 9 3.53 11.46 2.84
N ILE A 10 2.56 11.61 3.75
CA ILE A 10 2.63 11.06 5.11
C ILE A 10 2.78 9.54 5.06
N PHE A 11 1.96 8.85 4.26
CA PHE A 11 2.08 7.40 4.09
C PHE A 11 3.47 6.98 3.62
N THR A 12 3.98 7.65 2.59
CA THR A 12 5.30 7.33 2.01
C THR A 12 6.41 7.56 3.04
N ALA A 13 6.34 8.64 3.81
CA ALA A 13 7.30 8.93 4.86
C ALA A 13 7.24 7.90 6.00
N VAL A 14 6.04 7.53 6.47
CA VAL A 14 5.84 6.50 7.49
C VAL A 14 6.38 5.15 7.01
N LEU A 15 6.06 4.76 5.77
CA LEU A 15 6.54 3.52 5.18
C LEU A 15 8.06 3.50 5.10
N TRP A 16 8.68 4.60 4.67
CA TRP A 16 10.14 4.73 4.61
C TRP A 16 10.80 4.60 5.98
N VAL A 17 10.25 5.25 7.02
CA VAL A 17 10.75 5.14 8.40
C VAL A 17 10.65 3.69 8.88
N LEU A 18 9.48 3.05 8.73
CA LEU A 18 9.27 1.67 9.15
C LEU A 18 10.18 0.69 8.43
N LEU A 19 10.35 0.84 7.12
CA LEU A 19 11.27 0.03 6.33
C LEU A 19 12.72 0.21 6.81
N SER A 20 13.13 1.45 7.09
CA SER A 20 14.48 1.73 7.58
C SER A 20 14.74 1.12 8.97
N LEU A 21 13.74 1.21 9.86
CA LEU A 21 13.80 0.59 11.20
C LEU A 21 13.85 -0.94 11.12
N LEU A 22 12.98 -1.55 10.31
CA LEU A 22 12.93 -3.01 10.12
C LEU A 22 14.15 -3.56 9.37
N ALA A 23 14.75 -2.77 8.48
CA ALA A 23 15.97 -3.14 7.79
C ALA A 23 17.23 -2.98 8.63
N GLY A 24 17.18 -2.22 9.74
CA GLY A 24 18.33 -1.87 10.56
C GLY A 24 19.32 -0.91 9.86
N ARG A 25 18.90 -0.28 8.77
CA ARG A 25 19.69 0.66 7.96
C ARG A 25 18.78 1.67 7.27
N ALA A 26 19.31 2.84 6.91
CA ALA A 26 18.57 3.80 6.11
C ALA A 26 18.26 3.21 4.72
N VAL A 27 16.98 3.09 4.39
CA VAL A 27 16.49 2.64 3.09
C VAL A 27 16.47 3.83 2.12
N ASN A 28 16.63 3.60 0.81
CA ASN A 28 16.57 4.67 -0.19
C ASN A 28 15.14 5.26 -0.26
N PRO A 29 14.92 6.54 0.10
CA PRO A 29 13.59 7.14 0.11
C PRO A 29 12.97 7.24 -1.30
N LEU A 30 13.80 7.45 -2.33
CA LEU A 30 13.33 7.49 -3.72
C LEU A 30 12.80 6.12 -4.16
N GLY A 31 13.46 5.05 -3.74
CA GLY A 31 13.03 3.68 -4.01
C GLY A 31 11.67 3.37 -3.39
N VAL A 32 11.45 3.80 -2.13
CA VAL A 32 10.16 3.64 -1.45
C VAL A 32 9.07 4.44 -2.17
N PHE A 33 9.34 5.71 -2.52
CA PHE A 33 8.40 6.56 -3.25
C PHE A 33 7.99 5.94 -4.60
N LEU A 34 8.96 5.53 -5.41
CA LEU A 34 8.70 4.87 -6.69
C LEU A 34 7.95 3.55 -6.48
N GLY A 35 8.27 2.81 -5.43
CA GLY A 35 7.54 1.60 -5.02
C GLY A 35 6.06 1.89 -4.76
N VAL A 36 5.74 2.93 -4.01
CA VAL A 36 4.37 3.34 -3.72
C VAL A 36 3.63 3.79 -5.00
N VAL A 37 4.29 4.52 -5.90
CA VAL A 37 3.70 4.96 -7.17
C VAL A 37 3.44 3.78 -8.12
N LEU A 38 4.38 2.85 -8.23
CA LEU A 38 4.34 1.75 -9.19
C LEU A 38 3.55 0.54 -8.68
N ALA A 39 3.41 0.36 -7.37
CA ALA A 39 2.68 -0.76 -6.78
C ALA A 39 1.24 -0.91 -7.29
N PRO A 40 0.41 0.16 -7.40
CA PRO A 40 -0.91 0.06 -8.00
C PRO A 40 -0.90 -0.40 -9.45
N VAL A 41 0.08 0.07 -10.25
CA VAL A 41 0.21 -0.32 -11.66
C VAL A 41 0.60 -1.80 -11.75
N ALA A 42 1.58 -2.23 -10.95
CA ALA A 42 2.03 -3.61 -10.87
C ALA A 42 0.92 -4.56 -10.39
N PHE A 43 0.12 -4.12 -9.41
CA PHE A 43 -1.06 -4.84 -8.94
C PHE A 43 -2.04 -5.08 -10.09
N LEU A 44 -2.42 -4.02 -10.81
CA LEU A 44 -3.39 -4.10 -11.90
C LEU A 44 -2.90 -5.01 -13.01
N VAL A 45 -1.65 -4.86 -13.45
CA VAL A 45 -1.07 -5.69 -14.51
C VAL A 45 -1.09 -7.17 -14.11
N ALA A 46 -0.57 -7.52 -12.92
CA ALA A 46 -0.52 -8.91 -12.48
C ALA A 46 -1.93 -9.49 -12.24
N ALA A 47 -2.82 -8.74 -11.61
CA ALA A 47 -4.20 -9.17 -11.39
C ALA A 47 -4.96 -9.39 -12.71
N SER A 48 -4.79 -8.51 -13.69
CA SER A 48 -5.41 -8.66 -15.01
C SER A 48 -4.86 -9.86 -15.77
N VAL A 49 -3.54 -10.05 -15.79
CA VAL A 49 -2.90 -11.18 -16.48
C VAL A 49 -3.32 -12.51 -15.87
N VAL A 50 -3.20 -12.63 -14.54
CA VAL A 50 -3.55 -13.88 -13.83
C VAL A 50 -5.05 -14.12 -13.87
N GLY A 51 -5.87 -13.08 -13.71
CA GLY A 51 -7.32 -13.19 -13.82
C GLY A 51 -7.75 -13.65 -15.20
N PHE A 52 -7.19 -13.07 -16.26
CA PHE A 52 -7.48 -13.49 -17.62
C PHE A 52 -7.07 -14.95 -17.89
N LEU A 53 -5.88 -15.35 -17.47
CA LEU A 53 -5.42 -16.73 -17.58
C LEU A 53 -6.32 -17.71 -16.81
N ALA A 54 -6.69 -17.37 -15.58
CA ALA A 54 -7.56 -18.20 -14.75
C ALA A 54 -8.98 -18.33 -15.33
N LEU A 55 -9.51 -17.26 -15.94
CA LEU A 55 -10.79 -17.30 -16.65
C LEU A 55 -10.70 -18.16 -17.92
N ALA A 56 -9.65 -18.00 -18.72
CA ALA A 56 -9.44 -18.77 -19.93
C ALA A 56 -9.32 -20.28 -19.66
N LEU A 57 -8.58 -20.65 -18.61
CA LEU A 57 -8.46 -22.04 -18.15
C LEU A 57 -9.73 -22.53 -17.43
N GLY A 58 -10.45 -21.63 -16.77
CA GLY A 58 -11.67 -21.90 -16.03
C GLY A 58 -12.81 -22.45 -16.90
N VAL A 59 -12.78 -22.21 -18.22
CA VAL A 59 -13.70 -22.83 -19.18
C VAL A 59 -13.64 -24.37 -19.11
N PHE A 60 -12.45 -24.92 -18.83
CA PHE A 60 -12.22 -26.37 -18.75
C PHE A 60 -12.27 -26.88 -17.30
N ILE A 61 -12.09 -26.01 -16.31
CA ILE A 61 -11.98 -26.35 -14.90
C ILE A 61 -12.92 -25.46 -14.09
N VAL A 62 -14.18 -25.89 -13.93
CA VAL A 62 -15.23 -25.10 -13.26
C VAL A 62 -14.83 -24.60 -11.84
N PRO A 63 -14.16 -25.40 -10.98
CA PRO A 63 -13.69 -24.89 -9.68
C PRO A 63 -12.71 -23.72 -9.79
N LEU A 64 -11.95 -23.63 -10.89
CA LEU A 64 -11.00 -22.54 -11.11
C LEU A 64 -11.71 -21.21 -11.36
N LEU A 65 -12.91 -21.21 -11.96
CA LEU A 65 -13.71 -19.99 -12.13
C LEU A 65 -14.06 -19.34 -10.79
N LEU A 66 -14.34 -20.14 -9.77
CA LEU A 66 -14.65 -19.64 -8.42
C LEU A 66 -13.42 -19.05 -7.73
N LEU A 67 -12.23 -19.61 -8.01
CA LEU A 67 -10.97 -19.18 -7.41
C LEU A 67 -10.26 -18.07 -8.22
N ALA A 68 -10.63 -17.85 -9.48
CA ALA A 68 -9.98 -16.92 -10.39
C ALA A 68 -9.87 -15.49 -9.82
N PRO A 69 -10.93 -14.89 -9.22
CA PRO A 69 -10.80 -13.56 -8.62
C PRO A 69 -9.82 -13.54 -7.44
N LEU A 70 -9.84 -14.59 -6.61
CA LEU A 70 -8.97 -14.69 -5.44
C LEU A 70 -7.50 -14.83 -5.85
N LEU A 71 -7.23 -15.66 -6.87
CA LEU A 71 -5.90 -15.84 -7.45
C LEU A 71 -5.39 -14.56 -8.12
N ALA A 72 -6.25 -13.84 -8.83
CA ALA A 72 -5.91 -12.55 -9.45
C ALA A 72 -5.52 -11.50 -8.40
N LEU A 73 -6.33 -11.36 -7.34
CA LEU A 73 -6.06 -10.44 -6.24
C LEU A 73 -4.77 -10.81 -5.50
N LEU A 74 -4.56 -12.11 -5.23
CA LEU A 74 -3.34 -12.59 -4.57
C LEU A 74 -2.10 -12.30 -5.43
N ALA A 75 -2.14 -12.62 -6.72
CA ALA A 75 -1.03 -12.37 -7.65
C ALA A 75 -0.72 -10.87 -7.78
N GLY A 76 -1.75 -10.05 -7.91
CA GLY A 76 -1.63 -8.60 -7.91
C GLY A 76 -0.96 -8.09 -6.63
N PHE A 77 -1.45 -8.53 -5.47
CA PHE A 77 -0.92 -8.14 -4.17
C PHE A 77 0.54 -8.53 -4.00
N LEU A 78 0.90 -9.78 -4.32
CA LEU A 78 2.28 -10.26 -4.21
C LEU A 78 3.22 -9.51 -5.14
N THR A 79 2.78 -9.18 -6.35
CA THR A 79 3.59 -8.44 -7.32
C THR A 79 3.78 -6.98 -6.88
N ALA A 80 2.73 -6.33 -6.38
CA ALA A 80 2.82 -4.98 -5.82
C ALA A 80 3.79 -4.95 -4.62
N LEU A 81 3.69 -5.93 -3.73
CA LEU A 81 4.58 -6.08 -2.59
C LEU A 81 6.03 -6.29 -3.01
N PHE A 82 6.26 -7.14 -4.02
CA PHE A 82 7.58 -7.38 -4.59
C PHE A 82 8.18 -6.11 -5.20
N VAL A 83 7.39 -5.30 -5.93
CA VAL A 83 7.85 -4.03 -6.49
C VAL A 83 8.30 -3.07 -5.39
N VAL A 84 7.52 -2.94 -4.31
CA VAL A 84 7.92 -2.12 -3.15
C VAL A 84 9.21 -2.66 -2.53
N SER A 85 9.31 -3.98 -2.31
CA SER A 85 10.48 -4.57 -1.66
C SER A 85 11.74 -4.44 -2.51
N ALA A 86 11.63 -4.66 -3.82
CA ALA A 86 12.75 -4.58 -4.77
C ALA A 86 13.27 -3.13 -4.89
N LEU A 87 12.38 -2.15 -5.01
CA LEU A 87 12.76 -0.75 -5.12
C LEU A 87 13.25 -0.16 -3.79
N ALA A 88 12.71 -0.61 -2.66
CA ALA A 88 13.22 -0.27 -1.35
C ALA A 88 14.54 -1.00 -1.01
N GLY A 89 14.86 -2.11 -1.68
CA GLY A 89 16.04 -2.92 -1.35
C GLY A 89 15.93 -3.61 0.01
N VAL A 90 14.73 -4.13 0.32
CA VAL A 90 14.41 -4.83 1.57
C VAL A 90 13.70 -6.14 1.27
N ASP A 91 13.83 -7.13 2.15
CA ASP A 91 13.13 -8.42 2.04
C ASP A 91 11.60 -8.26 2.01
N VAL A 92 10.94 -9.10 1.22
CA VAL A 92 9.48 -9.09 1.02
C VAL A 92 8.72 -9.19 2.35
N ALA A 93 9.19 -10.03 3.29
CA ALA A 93 8.55 -10.21 4.59
C ALA A 93 8.57 -8.92 5.43
N ARG A 94 9.71 -8.22 5.44
CA ARG A 94 9.85 -6.93 6.14
C ARG A 94 9.01 -5.85 5.47
N ALA A 95 8.98 -5.83 4.13
CA ALA A 95 8.13 -4.92 3.37
C ALA A 95 6.65 -5.12 3.70
N PHE A 96 6.21 -6.38 3.83
CA PHE A 96 4.83 -6.71 4.22
C PHE A 96 4.49 -6.22 5.63
N ILE A 97 5.37 -6.48 6.61
CA ILE A 97 5.20 -6.00 7.99
C ILE A 97 5.15 -4.48 8.03
N ALA A 98 6.04 -3.80 7.30
CA ALA A 98 6.06 -2.34 7.22
C ALA A 98 4.76 -1.78 6.63
N LEU A 99 4.23 -2.41 5.56
CA LEU A 99 2.97 -2.02 4.91
C LEU A 99 1.78 -2.19 5.86
N LEU A 100 1.72 -3.30 6.59
CA LEU A 100 0.71 -3.54 7.62
C LEU A 100 0.76 -2.47 8.72
N LEU A 101 1.94 -2.23 9.28
CA LEU A 101 2.12 -1.23 10.34
C LEU A 101 1.80 0.19 9.85
N ALA A 102 2.25 0.58 8.65
CA ALA A 102 1.94 1.87 8.06
C ALA A 102 0.43 2.07 7.89
N THR A 103 -0.27 1.03 7.41
CA THR A 103 -1.72 1.06 7.22
C THR A 103 -2.46 1.22 8.55
N VAL A 104 -2.08 0.44 9.57
CA VAL A 104 -2.69 0.51 10.90
C VAL A 104 -2.44 1.88 11.54
N LEU A 105 -1.21 2.40 11.46
CA LEU A 105 -0.86 3.72 12.01
C LEU A 105 -1.68 4.84 11.37
N LEU A 106 -1.82 4.83 10.03
CA LEU A 106 -2.63 5.80 9.33
C LEU A 106 -4.12 5.70 9.67
N LEU A 107 -4.64 4.48 9.83
CA LEU A 107 -6.03 4.26 10.20
C LEU A 107 -6.33 4.83 11.59
N VAL A 108 -5.43 4.59 12.56
CA VAL A 108 -5.52 5.17 13.91
C VAL A 108 -5.40 6.69 13.86
N LEU A 109 -4.42 7.23 13.11
CA LEU A 109 -4.21 8.67 12.98
C LEU A 109 -5.44 9.37 12.37
N SER A 110 -6.02 8.77 11.32
CA SER A 110 -7.24 9.26 10.69
C SER A 110 -8.41 9.30 11.67
N GLY A 111 -8.58 8.24 12.48
CA GLY A 111 -9.60 8.17 13.51
C GLY A 111 -9.41 9.21 14.63
N LEU A 112 -8.16 9.52 15.00
CA LEU A 112 -7.84 10.53 16.00
C LEU A 112 -8.09 11.95 15.48
N LEU A 113 -7.72 12.24 14.23
CA LEU A 113 -7.96 13.54 13.60
C LEU A 113 -9.46 13.84 13.49
N TRP A 114 -10.28 12.82 13.18
CA TRP A 114 -11.74 12.98 13.11
C TRP A 114 -12.38 13.29 14.48
N ARG A 115 -11.75 12.82 15.56
CA ARG A 115 -12.23 13.01 16.94
C ARG A 115 -11.62 14.22 17.63
N SER A 116 -10.70 14.93 16.97
CA SER A 116 -10.07 16.11 17.55
C SER A 116 -11.08 17.26 17.57
N PRO A 117 -11.47 17.77 18.75
CA PRO A 117 -12.34 18.94 18.81
C PRO A 117 -11.61 20.12 18.17
N LEU A 118 -12.23 20.75 17.17
CA LEU A 118 -11.78 22.02 16.62
C LEU A 118 -11.56 23.00 17.79
N PRO A 119 -10.40 23.66 17.90
CA PRO A 119 -10.17 24.61 18.97
C PRO A 119 -11.27 25.67 18.94
N PRO A 120 -11.80 26.09 20.11
CA PRO A 120 -12.84 27.11 20.17
C PRO A 120 -12.33 28.36 19.46
N LYS A 121 -13.12 28.87 18.50
CA LYS A 121 -12.80 30.12 17.79
C LYS A 121 -12.64 31.21 18.85
N LEU A 122 -11.45 31.79 18.94
CA LEU A 122 -11.21 32.95 19.82
C LEU A 122 -12.22 34.05 19.45
N PRO A 123 -12.84 34.72 20.44
CA PRO A 123 -13.72 35.84 20.16
C PRO A 123 -12.93 36.91 19.42
N ILE A 124 -13.38 37.23 18.21
CA ILE A 124 -12.83 38.32 17.42
C ILE A 124 -13.36 39.60 18.06
N HIS A 125 -12.54 40.22 18.90
CA HIS A 125 -12.80 41.58 19.36
C HIS A 125 -12.29 42.54 18.29
N PHE A 126 -13.22 43.06 17.48
CA PHE A 126 -13.01 44.23 16.63
C PHE A 126 -13.18 45.51 17.45
#